data_AF-A0A7V9SBZ1-F1
#
_entry.id   AF-A0A7V9SBZ1-F1
#
_cell.length_a   1.000
_cell.length_b   1.000
_cell.length_c   1.000
_cell.angle_alpha   90.00
_cell.angle_beta   90.00
_cell.angle_gamma   90.00
#
_symmetry.space_group_name_H-M   'P 1'
#
loop_
_entity.id
_entity.type
_entity.pdbx_description
1 polymer ?
#
loop_
_entity_poly.entity_id
_entity_poly.type
_entity_poly.pdbx_seq_one_letter_code
_entity_poly.pdbx_strand_id
1 'polypeptide(L)'
;MHRVSTFIISILVSVLVASGVSVLPAAAQERPAIGDSVPVTDEEGVAVGSIAVTEVVDPFTEFDPAYPPEVGARYVALTVAIDADTGERFDIGYGTIVLQDDAGFLWDQISLYLSDEALVPELSSDTLGPGSRVSAIVGFTVPEGREPARVFYQPESSRLVDLAEFSGEEAPRLGDTVSIVDSEGGAGSVTVTEVADPFIAFDPTQPPPEGSRLVLITLVYENSSDGRFFREPYGLVLRDANGDLWTSASISRADETEIVPDLGNTQLAPGDRVTGVVAFAVPEEIALSGIFTGPVSGQLIQLAALGDAEAAGSGAAASTPIAALDEGTSAAITDACVDVTQWLAKTRERITRAENLSVEDASLPSVESLTNHLTVYTDLAEAQLAEQAPPALAGIDKALAATLNAYAGAVEQIIEANEPGKDVALELVEGMNTFNDAGLRLREIETELETIAAECGVA
;
A
#
# COMPACT_ATOMS: atom_id res chain seq x y z
N MET A 1 5.09 -13.62 94.98
CA MET A 1 5.43 -12.69 93.88
C MET A 1 4.80 -13.22 92.61
N HIS A 2 3.69 -12.62 92.19
CA HIS A 2 2.93 -13.01 90.99
C HIS A 2 3.60 -12.46 89.73
N ARG A 3 3.81 -13.32 88.73
CA ARG A 3 4.10 -12.89 87.35
C ARG A 3 2.83 -13.06 86.52
N VAL A 4 2.35 -11.93 86.02
CA VAL A 4 1.24 -11.77 85.09
C VAL A 4 1.76 -12.13 83.68
N SER A 5 1.10 -13.08 83.03
CA SER A 5 1.36 -13.45 81.63
C SER A 5 0.64 -12.47 80.72
N THR A 6 1.40 -11.77 79.87
CA THR A 6 0.89 -10.77 78.92
C THR A 6 0.70 -11.44 77.56
N PHE A 7 -0.52 -11.45 77.06
CA PHE A 7 -0.87 -11.84 75.69
C PHE A 7 -0.40 -10.73 74.73
N ILE A 8 0.43 -11.07 73.75
CA ILE A 8 0.78 -10.19 72.62
C ILE A 8 -0.08 -10.61 71.44
N ILE A 9 -0.95 -9.69 70.99
CA ILE A 9 -1.74 -9.79 69.77
C ILE A 9 -0.87 -9.24 68.63
N SER A 10 -0.44 -10.12 67.71
CA SER A 10 0.23 -9.71 66.47
C SER A 10 -0.80 -9.19 65.47
N ILE A 11 -0.71 -7.91 65.14
CA ILE A 11 -1.45 -7.27 64.05
C ILE A 11 -0.65 -7.49 62.76
N LEU A 12 -1.22 -8.24 61.83
CA LEU A 12 -0.70 -8.45 60.48
C LEU A 12 -1.15 -7.27 59.60
N VAL A 13 -0.24 -6.33 59.33
CA VAL A 13 -0.49 -5.23 58.38
C VAL A 13 -0.13 -5.74 56.99
N SER A 14 -1.14 -5.97 56.14
CA SER A 14 -0.96 -6.24 54.72
C SER A 14 -0.77 -4.91 53.99
N VAL A 15 0.44 -4.64 53.51
CA VAL A 15 0.75 -3.50 52.64
C VAL A 15 0.42 -3.92 51.22
N LEU A 16 -0.68 -3.40 50.67
CA LEU A 16 -1.00 -3.47 49.26
C LEU A 16 -0.10 -2.46 48.54
N VAL A 17 0.94 -2.94 47.85
CA VAL A 17 1.72 -2.11 46.93
C VAL A 17 0.94 -2.06 45.63
N ALA A 18 0.19 -0.98 45.42
CA ALA A 18 -0.39 -0.66 44.13
C ALA A 18 0.75 -0.16 43.23
N SER A 19 1.27 -1.02 42.35
CA SER A 19 2.12 -0.63 41.24
C SER A 19 1.26 0.18 40.26
N GLY A 20 1.27 1.50 40.42
CA GLY A 20 0.70 2.40 39.42
C GLY A 20 1.60 2.37 38.19
N VAL A 21 1.16 1.68 37.14
CA VAL A 21 1.71 1.86 35.79
C VAL A 21 1.34 3.29 35.38
N SER A 22 2.32 4.20 35.40
CA SER A 22 2.16 5.50 34.80
C SER A 22 2.11 5.30 33.29
N VAL A 23 0.91 5.38 32.72
CA VAL A 23 0.73 5.53 31.28
C VAL A 23 1.22 6.94 30.96
N LEU A 24 2.45 7.05 30.48
CA LEU A 24 2.96 8.31 29.95
C LEU A 24 2.15 8.64 28.70
N PRO A 25 1.79 9.91 28.45
CA PRO A 25 1.22 10.30 27.18
C PRO A 25 2.17 9.86 26.06
N ALA A 26 1.62 9.36 24.96
CA ALA A 26 2.38 8.99 23.77
C ALA A 26 3.15 10.23 23.31
N ALA A 27 4.44 10.28 23.66
CA ALA A 27 5.33 11.23 23.05
C ALA A 27 5.40 10.86 21.57
N ALA A 28 5.42 11.87 20.69
CA ALA A 28 5.68 11.70 19.27
C ALA A 28 6.79 10.66 19.10
N GLN A 29 6.45 9.51 18.50
CA GLN A 29 7.39 8.41 18.38
C GLN A 29 8.42 8.84 17.34
N GLU A 30 9.56 9.33 17.85
CA GLU A 30 10.71 9.67 17.03
C GLU A 30 11.06 8.43 16.20
N ARG A 31 11.24 8.61 14.89
CA ARG A 31 11.57 7.50 14.00
C ARG A 31 12.87 6.85 14.48
N PRO A 32 12.95 5.51 14.56
CA PRO A 32 14.16 4.84 15.02
C PRO A 32 15.38 5.23 14.19
N ALA A 33 16.47 5.60 14.86
CA ALA A 33 17.75 5.82 14.23
C ALA A 33 18.57 4.51 14.14
N ILE A 34 19.65 4.52 13.35
CA ILE A 34 20.61 3.42 13.35
C ILE A 34 21.14 3.19 14.77
N GLY A 35 21.06 1.94 15.23
CA GLY A 35 21.48 1.49 16.55
C GLY A 35 20.36 1.47 17.60
N ASP A 36 19.19 2.06 17.32
CA ASP A 36 18.04 1.98 18.22
C ASP A 36 17.46 0.56 18.23
N SER A 37 17.09 0.09 19.43
CA SER A 37 16.44 -1.21 19.61
C SER A 37 14.94 -1.04 19.52
N VAL A 38 14.33 -1.57 18.47
CA VAL A 38 12.89 -1.47 18.22
C VAL A 38 12.20 -2.72 18.76
N PRO A 39 11.23 -2.58 19.69
CA PRO A 39 10.48 -3.73 20.19
C PRO A 39 9.58 -4.32 19.11
N VAL A 40 9.48 -5.64 19.09
CA VAL A 40 8.66 -6.41 18.14
C VAL A 40 7.68 -7.28 18.92
N THR A 41 6.46 -7.36 18.41
CA THR A 41 5.43 -8.27 18.92
C THR A 41 5.05 -9.32 17.87
N ASP A 42 4.45 -10.43 18.29
CA ASP A 42 3.80 -11.40 17.40
C ASP A 42 2.40 -10.92 16.94
N GLU A 43 1.68 -11.80 16.23
CA GLU A 43 0.34 -11.58 15.69
C GLU A 43 -0.72 -11.38 16.80
N GLU A 44 -0.48 -11.89 18.01
CA GLU A 44 -1.33 -11.65 19.18
C GLU A 44 -0.96 -10.38 19.96
N GLY A 45 0.03 -9.61 19.49
CA GLY A 45 0.51 -8.42 20.17
C GLY A 45 1.37 -8.70 21.41
N VAL A 46 1.85 -9.93 21.58
CA VAL A 46 2.77 -10.31 22.66
C VAL A 46 4.19 -9.94 22.25
N ALA A 47 4.91 -9.24 23.12
CA ALA A 47 6.30 -8.86 22.85
C ALA A 47 7.21 -10.09 22.75
N VAL A 48 7.90 -10.25 21.61
CA VAL A 48 8.78 -11.41 21.33
C VAL A 48 10.27 -11.05 21.39
N GLY A 49 10.62 -9.77 21.25
CA GLY A 49 12.00 -9.32 21.30
C GLY A 49 12.20 -7.90 20.81
N SER A 50 13.41 -7.60 20.37
CA SER A 50 13.73 -6.36 19.67
C SER A 50 14.69 -6.57 18.50
N ILE A 51 14.64 -5.66 17.54
CA ILE A 51 15.52 -5.61 16.37
C ILE A 51 16.19 -4.23 16.32
N ALA A 52 17.49 -4.21 16.02
CA ALA A 52 18.23 -2.97 15.76
C ALA A 52 19.01 -3.08 14.44
N VAL A 53 18.89 -2.08 13.57
CA VAL A 53 19.81 -1.91 12.43
C VAL A 53 21.06 -1.24 12.96
N THR A 54 22.18 -1.94 12.99
CA THR A 54 23.44 -1.47 13.62
C THR A 54 24.42 -0.85 12.65
N GLU A 55 24.35 -1.22 11.37
CA GLU A 55 25.22 -0.71 10.31
C GLU A 55 24.53 -0.80 8.96
N VAL A 56 24.82 0.15 8.07
CA VAL A 56 24.42 0.16 6.66
C VAL A 56 25.67 0.34 5.83
N VAL A 57 25.92 -0.57 4.89
CA VAL A 57 27.06 -0.53 3.97
C VAL A 57 26.51 -0.36 2.55
N ASP A 58 26.76 0.80 1.96
CA ASP A 58 26.34 1.17 0.62
C ASP A 58 27.45 1.94 -0.13
N PRO A 59 28.01 1.41 -1.23
CA PRO A 59 27.77 0.06 -1.77
C PRO A 59 28.44 -1.03 -0.93
N PHE A 60 27.80 -2.19 -0.84
CA PHE A 60 28.40 -3.39 -0.25
C PHE A 60 29.36 -4.07 -1.24
N THR A 61 30.62 -4.27 -0.83
CA THR A 61 31.69 -4.81 -1.69
C THR A 61 32.30 -6.12 -1.21
N GLU A 62 31.86 -6.66 -0.07
CA GLU A 62 32.41 -7.90 0.52
C GLU A 62 31.67 -9.19 0.04
N PHE A 63 31.12 -9.14 -1.17
CA PHE A 63 30.48 -10.27 -1.84
C PHE A 63 31.50 -11.07 -2.68
N ASP A 64 31.14 -12.30 -3.05
CA ASP A 64 31.90 -13.14 -3.98
C ASP A 64 31.89 -12.48 -5.37
N PRO A 65 33.05 -12.04 -5.90
CA PRO A 65 33.12 -11.36 -7.19
C PRO A 65 32.70 -12.23 -8.39
N ALA A 66 32.49 -13.54 -8.20
CA ALA A 66 31.85 -14.40 -9.20
C ALA A 66 30.34 -14.11 -9.39
N TYR A 67 29.70 -13.46 -8.41
CA TYR A 67 28.30 -13.08 -8.41
C TYR A 67 28.15 -11.56 -8.18
N PRO A 68 28.61 -10.71 -9.13
CA PRO A 68 28.42 -9.28 -9.04
C PRO A 68 26.94 -8.90 -9.19
N PRO A 69 26.53 -7.71 -8.71
CA PRO A 69 25.19 -7.20 -8.98
C PRO A 69 24.98 -7.01 -10.49
N GLU A 70 23.71 -7.04 -10.92
CA GLU A 70 23.34 -6.77 -12.30
C GLU A 70 23.77 -5.37 -12.75
N VAL A 71 23.97 -5.18 -14.06
CA VAL A 71 24.37 -3.89 -14.62
C VAL A 71 23.31 -2.83 -14.32
N GLY A 72 23.73 -1.72 -13.71
CA GLY A 72 22.82 -0.64 -13.28
C GLY A 72 22.23 -0.85 -11.88
N ALA A 73 22.68 -1.86 -11.15
CA ALA A 73 22.35 -2.08 -9.75
C ALA A 73 23.62 -2.25 -8.89
N ARG A 74 23.44 -2.17 -7.57
CA ARG A 74 24.49 -2.42 -6.57
C ARG A 74 23.90 -3.16 -5.38
N TYR A 75 24.77 -3.85 -4.65
CA TYR A 75 24.37 -4.43 -3.38
C TYR A 75 24.39 -3.38 -2.27
N VAL A 76 23.37 -3.40 -1.43
CA VAL A 76 23.31 -2.71 -0.14
C VAL A 76 23.21 -3.78 0.93
N ALA A 77 23.98 -3.65 2.01
CA ALA A 77 23.96 -4.60 3.12
C ALA A 77 23.68 -3.90 4.45
N LEU A 78 22.79 -4.48 5.25
CA LEU A 78 22.49 -4.06 6.61
C LEU A 78 23.09 -5.07 7.58
N THR A 79 23.68 -4.62 8.68
CA THR A 79 23.94 -5.48 9.83
C THR A 79 22.83 -5.28 10.85
N VAL A 80 22.05 -6.33 11.10
CA VAL A 80 20.98 -6.31 12.10
C VAL A 80 21.40 -7.07 13.36
N ALA A 81 20.96 -6.60 14.51
CA ALA A 81 21.01 -7.32 15.78
C ALA A 81 19.58 -7.64 16.22
N ILE A 82 19.33 -8.90 16.55
CA ILE A 82 18.01 -9.39 16.95
C ILE A 82 18.14 -10.07 18.30
N ASP A 83 17.37 -9.59 19.27
CA ASP A 83 17.40 -10.00 20.67
C ASP A 83 16.03 -10.57 21.08
N ALA A 84 15.97 -11.83 21.51
CA ALA A 84 14.76 -12.45 22.08
C ALA A 84 14.66 -12.15 23.59
N ASP A 85 14.58 -10.88 23.96
CA ASP A 85 14.81 -10.38 25.32
C ASP A 85 13.56 -10.30 26.23
N THR A 86 12.38 -10.66 25.71
CA THR A 86 11.10 -10.58 26.43
C THR A 86 10.80 -11.82 27.27
N GLY A 87 11.55 -12.90 27.08
CA GLY A 87 11.30 -14.20 27.71
C GLY A 87 10.51 -15.18 26.83
N GLU A 88 10.03 -14.72 25.67
CA GLU A 88 9.38 -15.54 24.65
C GLU A 88 10.37 -16.02 23.58
N ARG A 89 9.90 -16.91 22.71
CA ARG A 89 10.65 -17.27 21.49
C ARG A 89 10.46 -16.19 20.45
N PHE A 90 11.48 -15.97 19.64
CA PHE A 90 11.43 -15.04 18.52
C PHE A 90 11.73 -15.80 17.23
N ASP A 91 10.68 -16.02 16.43
CA ASP A 91 10.82 -16.57 15.08
C ASP A 91 11.25 -15.45 14.11
N ILE A 92 12.36 -15.68 13.43
CA ILE A 92 12.90 -14.76 12.43
C ILE A 92 12.84 -15.47 11.09
N GLY A 93 12.21 -14.83 10.10
CA GLY A 93 12.13 -15.35 8.75
C GLY A 93 13.12 -14.68 7.81
N TYR A 94 13.71 -15.47 6.89
CA TYR A 94 14.30 -14.92 5.67
C TYR A 94 13.23 -14.12 4.90
N GLY A 95 13.58 -12.94 4.39
CA GLY A 95 12.66 -12.08 3.65
C GLY A 95 11.77 -11.18 4.51
N THR A 96 11.95 -11.17 5.84
CA THR A 96 11.14 -10.34 6.76
C THR A 96 11.72 -8.94 6.99
N ILE A 97 12.90 -8.62 6.44
CA ILE A 97 13.49 -7.28 6.50
C ILE A 97 13.42 -6.68 5.11
N VAL A 98 12.76 -5.52 5.01
CA VAL A 98 12.50 -4.84 3.74
C VAL A 98 13.22 -3.49 3.76
N LEU A 99 13.93 -3.19 2.68
CA LEU A 99 14.59 -1.90 2.49
C LEU A 99 13.70 -1.01 1.64
N GLN A 100 13.56 0.25 2.00
CA GLN A 100 12.93 1.25 1.16
C GLN A 100 13.93 2.28 0.67
N ASP A 101 13.84 2.64 -0.61
CA ASP A 101 14.63 3.71 -1.21
C ASP A 101 13.99 5.12 -1.11
N ASP A 102 14.72 6.14 -1.55
CA ASP A 102 14.36 7.56 -1.51
C ASP A 102 13.15 7.98 -2.39
N ALA A 103 12.54 7.05 -3.14
CA ALA A 103 11.31 7.26 -3.91
C ALA A 103 10.22 6.31 -3.43
N GLY A 104 10.43 5.63 -2.30
CA GLY A 104 9.44 4.80 -1.67
C GLY A 104 9.37 3.37 -2.19
N PHE A 105 10.24 2.92 -3.12
CA PHE A 105 10.24 1.53 -3.56
C PHE A 105 10.78 0.61 -2.47
N LEU A 106 10.06 -0.48 -2.23
CA LEU A 106 10.38 -1.56 -1.31
C LEU A 106 11.21 -2.62 -2.05
N TRP A 107 12.30 -3.03 -1.43
CA TRP A 107 13.26 -4.00 -1.92
C TRP A 107 13.32 -5.15 -0.93
N ASP A 108 13.02 -6.35 -1.43
CA ASP A 108 13.09 -7.58 -0.64
C ASP A 108 14.54 -8.02 -0.41
N GLN A 109 14.73 -8.78 0.67
CA GLN A 109 16.00 -9.43 0.97
C GLN A 109 16.39 -10.38 -0.18
N ILE A 110 17.65 -10.31 -0.60
CA ILE A 110 18.29 -11.25 -1.53
C ILE A 110 19.28 -12.17 -0.81
N SER A 111 19.61 -13.30 -1.42
CA SER A 111 20.73 -14.13 -0.94
C SER A 111 22.05 -13.52 -1.37
N LEU A 112 22.91 -13.21 -0.40
CA LEU A 112 24.25 -12.70 -0.68
C LEU A 112 25.26 -13.84 -0.61
N TYR A 113 25.97 -14.05 -1.72
CA TYR A 113 27.17 -14.88 -1.71
C TYR A 113 28.29 -14.09 -1.03
N LEU A 114 28.38 -14.19 0.29
CA LEU A 114 29.41 -13.52 1.08
C LEU A 114 30.79 -14.13 0.81
N SER A 115 31.83 -13.32 0.95
CA SER A 115 33.22 -13.81 0.97
C SER A 115 33.44 -14.81 2.13
N ASP A 116 34.33 -15.79 1.92
CA ASP A 116 34.76 -16.75 2.96
C ASP A 116 35.37 -16.07 4.21
N GLU A 117 35.75 -14.79 4.10
CA GLU A 117 36.31 -13.98 5.19
C GLU A 117 35.23 -13.23 6.00
N ALA A 118 33.96 -13.30 5.62
CA ALA A 118 32.87 -12.61 6.33
C ALA A 118 32.71 -13.13 7.76
N LEU A 119 32.74 -12.22 8.73
CA LEU A 119 32.64 -12.55 10.17
C LEU A 119 31.19 -12.65 10.66
N VAL A 120 30.27 -11.96 10.00
CA VAL A 120 28.85 -11.96 10.31
C VAL A 120 28.14 -12.76 9.21
N PRO A 121 27.38 -13.82 9.56
CA PRO A 121 26.68 -14.62 8.57
C PRO A 121 25.51 -13.84 7.95
N GLU A 122 25.03 -14.27 6.79
CA GLU A 122 23.76 -13.80 6.26
C GLU A 122 22.60 -14.21 7.19
N LEU A 123 21.56 -13.38 7.26
CA LEU A 123 20.34 -13.68 7.98
C LEU A 123 19.63 -14.88 7.33
N SER A 124 19.55 -15.96 8.09
CA SER A 124 18.73 -17.13 7.77
C SER A 124 17.53 -17.21 8.69
N SER A 125 16.47 -17.91 8.26
CA SER A 125 15.36 -18.22 9.15
C SER A 125 15.83 -19.02 10.37
N ASP A 126 15.41 -18.62 11.56
CA ASP A 126 15.74 -19.30 12.83
C ASP A 126 14.69 -18.99 13.91
N THR A 127 14.60 -19.85 14.92
CA THR A 127 13.79 -19.62 16.12
C THR A 127 14.71 -19.38 17.31
N LEU A 128 14.81 -18.12 17.73
CA LEU A 128 15.61 -17.76 18.89
C LEU A 128 14.94 -18.21 20.19
N GLY A 129 15.70 -18.89 21.05
CA GLY A 129 15.27 -19.16 22.41
C GLY A 129 15.31 -17.91 23.29
N PRO A 130 14.56 -17.86 24.39
CA PRO A 130 14.56 -16.72 25.31
C PRO A 130 15.96 -16.31 25.78
N GLY A 131 16.26 -15.01 25.68
CA GLY A 131 17.55 -14.40 26.02
C GLY A 131 18.66 -14.62 24.98
N SER A 132 18.35 -15.24 23.84
CA SER A 132 19.30 -15.39 22.74
C SER A 132 19.43 -14.10 21.94
N ARG A 133 20.60 -13.91 21.34
CA ARG A 133 20.89 -12.79 20.43
C ARG A 133 21.57 -13.34 19.18
N VAL A 134 21.18 -12.83 18.03
CA VAL A 134 21.87 -13.06 16.75
C VAL A 134 22.26 -11.72 16.13
N SER A 135 23.37 -11.72 15.40
CA SER A 135 23.73 -10.63 14.50
C SER A 135 23.95 -11.22 13.13
N ALA A 136 23.39 -10.57 12.11
CA ALA A 136 23.35 -11.10 10.76
C ALA A 136 23.39 -9.97 9.71
N ILE A 137 23.86 -10.31 8.51
CA ILE A 137 23.84 -9.44 7.33
C ILE A 137 22.54 -9.67 6.55
N VAL A 138 21.88 -8.61 6.13
CA VAL A 138 20.73 -8.63 5.21
C VAL A 138 21.11 -7.88 3.94
N GLY A 139 21.00 -8.53 2.79
CA GLY A 139 21.38 -7.96 1.49
C GLY A 139 20.20 -7.53 0.64
N PHE A 140 20.41 -6.51 -0.19
CA PHE A 140 19.43 -5.99 -1.15
C PHE A 140 20.13 -5.68 -2.48
N THR A 141 19.43 -5.86 -3.60
CA THR A 141 19.83 -5.30 -4.90
C THR A 141 19.08 -3.99 -5.12
N VAL A 142 19.81 -2.87 -5.13
CA VAL A 142 19.21 -1.53 -5.30
C VAL A 142 19.73 -0.91 -6.60
N PRO A 143 18.85 -0.29 -7.44
CA PRO A 143 19.29 0.39 -8.64
C PRO A 143 20.31 1.49 -8.36
N GLU A 144 21.30 1.67 -9.23
CA GLU A 144 22.27 2.76 -9.12
C GLU A 144 21.57 4.14 -9.09
N GLY A 145 22.02 5.02 -8.21
CA GLY A 145 21.48 6.37 -8.05
C GLY A 145 20.22 6.49 -7.16
N ARG A 146 19.70 5.38 -6.65
CA ARG A 146 18.68 5.36 -5.58
C ARG A 146 19.36 5.20 -4.23
N GLU A 147 18.94 5.92 -3.20
CA GLU A 147 19.54 5.87 -1.86
C GLU A 147 18.62 5.13 -0.88
N PRO A 148 19.16 4.30 0.04
CA PRO A 148 18.41 3.79 1.18
C PRO A 148 17.75 4.93 1.97
N ALA A 149 16.45 4.83 2.21
CA ALA A 149 15.70 5.79 3.02
C ALA A 149 15.23 5.19 4.34
N ARG A 150 14.61 4.00 4.33
CA ARG A 150 14.06 3.35 5.52
C ARG A 150 14.29 1.84 5.52
N VAL A 151 14.26 1.23 6.69
CA VAL A 151 14.22 -0.23 6.85
C VAL A 151 13.02 -0.59 7.69
N PHE A 152 12.33 -1.64 7.28
CA PHE A 152 11.20 -2.19 7.98
C PHE A 152 11.41 -3.65 8.36
N TYR A 153 10.73 -4.08 9.42
CA TYR A 153 10.46 -5.48 9.71
C TYR A 153 9.01 -5.80 9.31
N GLN A 154 8.86 -6.78 8.43
CA GLN A 154 7.61 -7.29 7.89
C GLN A 154 7.47 -8.78 8.26
N PRO A 155 6.99 -9.10 9.47
CA PRO A 155 6.74 -10.49 9.85
C PRO A 155 5.62 -11.13 9.03
N GLU A 156 4.70 -10.31 8.53
CA GLU A 156 3.55 -10.68 7.70
C GLU A 156 3.21 -9.52 6.75
N SER A 157 2.50 -9.82 5.66
CA SER A 157 2.20 -8.81 4.62
C SER A 157 1.40 -7.60 5.13
N SER A 158 0.61 -7.78 6.18
CA SER A 158 -0.24 -6.74 6.77
C SER A 158 0.47 -5.92 7.84
N ARG A 159 1.77 -6.08 8.06
CA ARG A 159 2.49 -5.39 9.14
C ARG A 159 3.85 -4.91 8.71
N LEU A 160 4.16 -3.65 9.03
CA LEU A 160 5.41 -2.99 8.65
C LEU A 160 5.94 -2.13 9.80
N VAL A 161 6.86 -2.69 10.58
CA VAL A 161 7.47 -2.05 11.74
C VAL A 161 8.70 -1.25 11.32
N ASP A 162 8.77 0.05 11.65
CA ASP A 162 9.95 0.89 11.37
C ASP A 162 11.16 0.39 12.18
N LEU A 163 12.27 0.07 11.51
CA LEU A 163 13.52 -0.31 12.17
C LEU A 163 14.59 0.78 12.15
N ALA A 164 14.68 1.54 11.06
CA ALA A 164 15.63 2.64 10.93
C ALA A 164 15.21 3.64 9.83
N GLU A 165 15.50 4.92 10.06
CA GLU A 165 15.42 6.01 9.08
C GLU A 165 16.84 6.51 8.72
N PHE A 166 17.10 6.69 7.42
CA PHE A 166 18.40 7.11 6.89
C PHE A 166 18.38 8.48 6.22
N SER A 167 17.24 8.85 5.61
CA SER A 167 17.15 10.05 4.77
C SER A 167 17.35 11.34 5.57
N GLY A 168 17.11 11.30 6.88
CA GLY A 168 17.04 12.48 7.73
C GLY A 168 15.89 13.42 7.34
N GLU A 169 15.03 13.01 6.42
CA GLU A 169 13.86 13.75 6.00
C GLU A 169 12.78 13.64 7.05
N GLU A 170 12.22 14.79 7.41
CA GLU A 170 11.09 14.84 8.31
C GLU A 170 9.86 14.25 7.62
N ALA A 171 9.09 13.45 8.36
CA ALA A 171 7.82 12.92 7.86
C ALA A 171 6.91 14.06 7.39
N PRO A 172 6.22 13.92 6.24
CA PRO A 172 5.17 14.85 5.86
C PRO A 172 4.15 14.97 6.99
N ARG A 173 3.76 16.21 7.33
CA ARG A 173 2.73 16.49 8.34
C ARG A 173 1.38 16.64 7.68
N LEU A 174 0.31 16.64 8.47
CA LEU A 174 -1.02 17.00 7.98
C LEU A 174 -0.99 18.40 7.33
N GLY A 175 -1.55 18.48 6.12
CA GLY A 175 -1.55 19.67 5.27
C GLY A 175 -0.34 19.79 4.34
N ASP A 176 0.71 18.99 4.52
CA ASP A 176 1.83 18.95 3.58
C ASP A 176 1.41 18.25 2.28
N THR A 177 2.01 18.71 1.18
CA THR A 177 1.74 18.17 -0.16
C THR A 177 2.87 17.25 -0.56
N VAL A 178 2.53 16.00 -0.88
CA VAL A 178 3.47 14.97 -1.28
C VAL A 178 3.31 14.72 -2.78
N SER A 179 4.42 14.76 -3.52
CA SER A 179 4.42 14.46 -4.96
C SER A 179 4.43 12.94 -5.17
N ILE A 180 3.61 12.46 -6.10
CA ILE A 180 3.54 11.04 -6.45
C ILE A 180 3.51 10.87 -7.98
N VAL A 181 3.93 9.69 -8.43
CA VAL A 181 3.80 9.24 -9.82
C VAL A 181 2.87 8.04 -9.82
N ASP A 182 1.86 8.07 -10.68
CA ASP A 182 0.89 6.97 -10.82
C ASP A 182 1.46 5.80 -11.65
N SER A 183 0.68 4.72 -11.72
CA SER A 183 0.99 3.51 -12.49
C SER A 183 1.11 3.71 -14.01
N GLU A 184 0.60 4.81 -14.56
CA GLU A 184 0.74 5.20 -15.97
C GLU A 184 1.90 6.18 -16.22
N GLY A 185 2.65 6.54 -15.18
CA GLY A 185 3.75 7.51 -15.23
C GLY A 185 3.29 8.98 -15.17
N GLY A 186 2.02 9.23 -14.90
CA GLY A 186 1.46 10.56 -14.65
C GLY A 186 1.94 11.11 -13.30
N ALA A 187 2.34 12.38 -13.27
CA ALA A 187 2.79 13.02 -12.04
C ALA A 187 1.66 13.87 -11.42
N GLY A 188 1.49 13.74 -10.11
CA GLY A 188 0.52 14.52 -9.35
C GLY A 188 0.99 14.75 -7.93
N SER A 189 0.09 15.27 -7.12
CA SER A 189 0.34 15.45 -5.69
C SER A 189 -0.87 15.12 -4.85
N VAL A 190 -0.61 14.67 -3.63
CA VAL A 190 -1.62 14.34 -2.63
C VAL A 190 -1.36 15.14 -1.37
N THR A 191 -2.40 15.73 -0.82
CA THR A 191 -2.38 16.43 0.47
C THR A 191 -3.39 15.76 1.39
N VAL A 192 -2.96 15.36 2.59
CA VAL A 192 -3.87 14.90 3.65
C VAL A 192 -4.30 16.13 4.44
N THR A 193 -5.54 16.57 4.28
CA THR A 193 -6.00 17.86 4.83
C THR A 193 -6.66 17.72 6.20
N GLU A 194 -7.28 16.58 6.48
CA GLU A 194 -8.03 16.36 7.72
C GLU A 194 -8.07 14.88 8.08
N VAL A 195 -8.07 14.58 9.38
CA VAL A 195 -8.29 13.25 9.93
C VAL A 195 -9.32 13.36 11.05
N ALA A 196 -10.46 12.67 10.89
CA ALA A 196 -11.48 12.52 11.92
C ALA A 196 -11.32 11.15 12.58
N ASP A 197 -10.76 11.13 13.78
CA ASP A 197 -10.51 9.93 14.59
C ASP A 197 -10.95 10.15 16.06
N PRO A 198 -12.01 9.49 16.57
CA PRO A 198 -12.91 8.61 15.84
C PRO A 198 -13.87 9.40 14.94
N PHE A 199 -14.21 8.82 13.78
CA PHE A 199 -15.31 9.29 12.94
C PHE A 199 -16.66 8.75 13.47
N ILE A 200 -17.57 9.65 13.84
CA ILE A 200 -18.85 9.32 14.49
C ILE A 200 -20.10 9.60 13.64
N ALA A 201 -19.96 10.23 12.47
CA ALA A 201 -21.07 10.62 11.59
C ALA A 201 -21.42 9.53 10.56
N PHE A 202 -21.32 8.26 10.96
CA PHE A 202 -21.72 7.11 10.13
C PHE A 202 -23.22 6.81 10.29
N ASP A 203 -23.79 6.06 9.35
CA ASP A 203 -25.16 5.54 9.46
C ASP A 203 -25.24 4.61 10.68
N PRO A 204 -26.01 4.94 11.74
CA PRO A 204 -26.08 4.12 12.95
C PRO A 204 -26.70 2.73 12.71
N THR A 205 -27.34 2.49 11.57
CA THR A 205 -27.81 1.16 11.17
C THR A 205 -26.69 0.27 10.62
N GLN A 206 -25.53 0.85 10.32
CA GLN A 206 -24.30 0.19 9.88
C GLN A 206 -23.13 0.59 10.79
N PRO A 207 -23.14 0.17 12.07
CA PRO A 207 -22.07 0.50 13.00
C PRO A 207 -20.74 -0.16 12.55
N PRO A 208 -19.59 0.38 13.01
CA PRO A 208 -18.31 -0.29 12.81
C PRO A 208 -18.33 -1.73 13.38
N PRO A 209 -17.46 -2.62 12.87
CA PRO A 209 -17.23 -3.92 13.49
C PRO A 209 -16.98 -3.82 15.00
N GLU A 210 -17.42 -4.84 15.76
CA GLU A 210 -17.21 -4.89 17.21
C GLU A 210 -15.72 -4.77 17.55
N GLY A 211 -15.38 -3.88 18.49
CA GLY A 211 -14.00 -3.62 18.90
C GLY A 211 -13.21 -2.69 17.96
N SER A 212 -13.86 -2.08 16.97
CA SER A 212 -13.24 -1.11 16.06
C SER A 212 -13.89 0.27 16.12
N ARG A 213 -13.09 1.29 15.82
CA ARG A 213 -13.53 2.67 15.54
C ARG A 213 -13.29 3.00 14.08
N LEU A 214 -14.12 3.88 13.52
CA LEU A 214 -13.92 4.41 12.18
C LEU A 214 -12.97 5.59 12.22
N VAL A 215 -12.14 5.70 11.18
CA VAL A 215 -11.25 6.84 10.95
C VAL A 215 -11.53 7.35 9.55
N LEU A 216 -11.83 8.64 9.41
CA LEU A 216 -12.08 9.26 8.10
C LEU A 216 -10.94 10.21 7.76
N ILE A 217 -10.33 10.03 6.59
CA ILE A 217 -9.23 10.87 6.11
C ILE A 217 -9.71 11.64 4.89
N THR A 218 -9.57 12.97 4.94
CA THR A 218 -9.83 13.85 3.79
C THR A 218 -8.53 14.10 3.05
N LEU A 219 -8.53 13.81 1.74
CA LEU A 219 -7.40 14.04 0.87
C LEU A 219 -7.77 14.94 -0.30
N VAL A 220 -6.77 15.67 -0.77
CA VAL A 220 -6.81 16.43 -2.02
C VAL A 220 -5.81 15.84 -2.99
N TYR A 221 -6.27 15.49 -4.18
CA TYR A 221 -5.43 15.14 -5.31
C TYR A 221 -5.38 16.30 -6.30
N GLU A 222 -4.20 16.59 -6.82
CA GLU A 222 -3.97 17.61 -7.84
C GLU A 222 -3.06 17.07 -8.93
N ASN A 223 -3.45 17.24 -10.19
CA ASN A 223 -2.60 16.89 -11.32
C ASN A 223 -1.74 18.10 -11.72
N SER A 224 -0.48 18.06 -11.33
CA SER A 224 0.51 19.11 -11.62
C SER A 224 1.27 18.88 -12.93
N SER A 225 0.99 17.78 -13.65
CA SER A 225 1.63 17.44 -14.91
C SER A 225 0.86 17.95 -16.14
N ASP A 226 1.53 17.95 -17.30
CA ASP A 226 0.90 18.17 -18.61
C ASP A 226 0.14 16.92 -19.12
N GLY A 227 0.32 15.78 -18.45
CA GLY A 227 -0.30 14.50 -18.76
C GLY A 227 -1.56 14.27 -17.95
N ARG A 228 -2.18 13.10 -18.13
CA ARG A 228 -3.23 12.66 -17.23
C ARG A 228 -2.63 12.05 -15.97
N PHE A 229 -3.36 12.12 -14.87
CA PHE A 229 -2.95 11.56 -13.59
C PHE A 229 -4.06 10.68 -13.03
N PHE A 230 -3.75 9.41 -12.77
CA PHE A 230 -4.67 8.40 -12.26
C PHE A 230 -4.63 8.38 -10.74
N ARG A 231 -5.79 8.54 -10.10
CA ARG A 231 -5.91 8.42 -8.64
C ARG A 231 -6.16 6.97 -8.27
N GLU A 232 -5.39 6.47 -7.31
CA GLU A 232 -5.47 5.10 -6.82
C GLU A 232 -5.86 5.07 -5.33
N PRO A 233 -7.12 5.37 -4.99
CA PRO A 233 -7.57 5.36 -3.59
C PRO A 233 -7.43 3.99 -2.92
N TYR A 234 -7.46 2.89 -3.69
CA TYR A 234 -7.27 1.54 -3.16
C TYR A 234 -5.84 1.25 -2.70
N GLY A 235 -4.85 2.03 -3.15
CA GLY A 235 -3.47 1.94 -2.67
C GLY A 235 -3.25 2.64 -1.32
N LEU A 236 -4.29 3.23 -0.71
CA LEU A 236 -4.18 3.91 0.58
C LEU A 236 -4.22 2.92 1.75
N VAL A 237 -3.21 3.02 2.63
CA VAL A 237 -3.13 2.19 3.84
C VAL A 237 -2.83 3.06 5.06
N LEU A 238 -3.58 2.82 6.13
CA LEU A 238 -3.37 3.47 7.42
C LEU A 238 -2.49 2.56 8.27
N ARG A 239 -1.39 3.08 8.79
CA ARG A 239 -0.50 2.32 9.68
C ARG A 239 -0.69 2.76 11.12
N ASP A 240 -0.81 1.80 12.03
CA ASP A 240 -0.89 2.08 13.46
C ASP A 240 0.48 2.07 14.15
N ALA A 241 0.49 2.26 15.47
CA ALA A 241 1.70 2.32 16.29
C ALA A 241 2.42 0.97 16.45
N ASN A 242 1.75 -0.16 16.19
CA ASN A 242 2.35 -1.49 16.20
C ASN A 242 2.94 -1.88 14.84
N GLY A 243 2.71 -1.04 13.82
CA GLY A 243 3.10 -1.28 12.43
C GLY A 243 2.01 -1.97 11.61
N ASP A 244 0.83 -2.26 12.15
CA ASP A 244 -0.21 -2.95 11.40
C ASP A 244 -0.81 -2.03 10.34
N LEU A 245 -1.07 -2.57 9.16
CA LEU A 245 -1.58 -1.88 7.98
C LEU A 245 -3.07 -2.17 7.82
N TRP A 246 -3.85 -1.10 7.81
CA TRP A 246 -5.30 -1.12 7.67
C TRP A 246 -5.69 -0.58 6.30
N THR A 247 -6.43 -1.39 5.53
CA THR A 247 -6.94 -1.00 4.22
C THR A 247 -8.25 -0.22 4.33
N SER A 248 -8.62 0.50 3.27
CA SER A 248 -9.87 1.26 3.23
C SER A 248 -11.10 0.38 3.49
N ALA A 249 -12.05 0.89 4.27
CA ALA A 249 -13.35 0.30 4.51
C ALA A 249 -14.46 1.11 3.82
N SER A 250 -15.47 0.41 3.30
CA SER A 250 -16.70 1.07 2.84
C SER A 250 -17.59 1.39 4.04
N ILE A 251 -18.01 2.65 4.17
CA ILE A 251 -18.92 3.08 5.22
C ILE A 251 -20.10 3.84 4.62
N SER A 252 -21.30 3.60 5.16
CA SER A 252 -22.43 4.49 4.91
C SER A 252 -22.34 5.66 5.88
N ARG A 253 -22.41 6.88 5.36
CA ARG A 253 -22.42 8.12 6.15
C ARG A 253 -23.85 8.57 6.36
N ALA A 254 -24.14 9.22 7.48
CA ALA A 254 -25.47 9.76 7.72
C ALA A 254 -25.84 10.77 6.62
N ASP A 255 -27.09 10.76 6.14
CA ASP A 255 -27.55 11.66 5.08
C ASP A 255 -27.39 13.14 5.48
N GLU A 256 -26.29 13.78 5.07
CA GLU A 256 -26.09 15.22 5.14
C GLU A 256 -25.72 15.77 3.77
N THR A 257 -26.28 16.94 3.44
CA THR A 257 -26.24 17.56 2.11
C THR A 257 -24.91 18.25 1.78
N GLU A 258 -23.89 18.08 2.63
CA GLU A 258 -22.58 18.75 2.55
C GLU A 258 -21.42 17.78 2.84
N ILE A 259 -21.56 16.52 2.43
CA ILE A 259 -20.53 15.50 2.63
C ILE A 259 -19.54 15.50 1.46
N VAL A 260 -18.25 15.65 1.77
CA VAL A 260 -17.16 15.45 0.82
C VAL A 260 -17.27 14.03 0.24
N PRO A 261 -17.33 13.84 -1.09
CA PRO A 261 -17.58 12.52 -1.68
C PRO A 261 -16.47 11.52 -1.32
N ASP A 262 -16.81 10.23 -1.34
CA ASP A 262 -15.78 9.18 -1.26
C ASP A 262 -14.85 9.28 -2.46
N LEU A 263 -13.56 9.02 -2.25
CA LEU A 263 -12.59 8.97 -3.34
C LEU A 263 -12.88 7.75 -4.22
N GLY A 264 -13.38 8.01 -5.42
CA GLY A 264 -13.43 7.02 -6.50
C GLY A 264 -12.16 7.01 -7.36
N ASN A 265 -12.02 5.97 -8.15
CA ASN A 265 -11.06 5.93 -9.25
C ASN A 265 -11.51 6.96 -10.30
N THR A 266 -10.73 8.02 -10.51
CA THR A 266 -10.97 8.96 -11.60
C THR A 266 -9.66 9.56 -12.03
N GLN A 267 -9.53 9.73 -13.34
CA GLN A 267 -8.38 10.36 -13.95
C GLN A 267 -8.55 11.89 -13.91
N LEU A 268 -7.49 12.59 -13.53
CA LEU A 268 -7.44 14.05 -13.48
C LEU A 268 -6.80 14.58 -14.76
N ALA A 269 -7.42 15.57 -15.41
CA ALA A 269 -6.77 16.32 -16.48
C ALA A 269 -5.70 17.27 -15.91
N PRO A 270 -4.77 17.77 -16.75
CA PRO A 270 -3.78 18.76 -16.31
C PRO A 270 -4.41 19.95 -15.59
N GLY A 271 -3.94 20.22 -14.37
CA GLY A 271 -4.43 21.31 -13.52
C GLY A 271 -5.73 21.00 -12.76
N ASP A 272 -6.35 19.83 -12.96
CA ASP A 272 -7.51 19.43 -12.19
C ASP A 272 -7.13 19.13 -10.73
N ARG A 273 -8.06 19.46 -9.85
CA ARG A 273 -7.97 19.22 -8.42
C ARG A 273 -9.27 18.66 -7.91
N VAL A 274 -9.17 17.68 -7.01
CA VAL A 274 -10.33 16.99 -6.44
C VAL A 274 -10.10 16.70 -4.97
N THR A 275 -11.16 16.88 -4.20
CA THR A 275 -11.17 16.54 -2.77
C THR A 275 -12.09 15.33 -2.59
N GLY A 276 -11.66 14.39 -1.77
CA GLY A 276 -12.50 13.27 -1.38
C GLY A 276 -12.08 12.71 -0.02
N VAL A 277 -12.81 11.71 0.45
CA VAL A 277 -12.49 11.01 1.70
C VAL A 277 -12.26 9.52 1.48
N VAL A 278 -11.54 8.91 2.43
CA VAL A 278 -11.41 7.46 2.59
C VAL A 278 -11.64 7.12 4.06
N ALA A 279 -12.30 6.00 4.33
CA ALA A 279 -12.54 5.52 5.68
C ALA A 279 -11.71 4.27 5.98
N PHE A 280 -11.36 4.08 7.24
CA PHE A 280 -10.69 2.90 7.77
C PHE A 280 -11.45 2.43 9.01
N ALA A 281 -11.43 1.12 9.27
CA ALA A 281 -11.88 0.54 10.53
C ALA A 281 -10.64 0.00 11.27
N VAL A 282 -10.33 0.55 12.44
CA VAL A 282 -9.15 0.20 13.24
C VAL A 282 -9.56 -0.15 14.67
N PRO A 283 -8.77 -0.93 15.43
CA PRO A 283 -9.06 -1.25 16.83
C PRO A 283 -9.30 0.00 17.69
N GLU A 284 -10.27 -0.04 18.60
CA GLU A 284 -10.73 1.14 19.36
C GLU A 284 -9.63 1.87 20.13
N GLU A 285 -8.61 1.17 20.61
CA GLU A 285 -7.59 1.72 21.51
C GLU A 285 -6.22 1.90 20.84
N ILE A 286 -6.09 1.62 19.54
CA ILE A 286 -4.79 1.73 18.87
C ILE A 286 -4.49 3.18 18.48
N ALA A 287 -3.23 3.58 18.65
CA ALA A 287 -2.73 4.86 18.17
C ALA A 287 -2.34 4.75 16.69
N LEU A 288 -2.59 5.80 15.91
CA LEU A 288 -2.23 5.84 14.49
C LEU A 288 -0.83 6.44 14.31
N SER A 289 -0.02 5.83 13.44
CA SER A 289 1.33 6.29 13.11
C SER A 289 1.32 7.20 11.87
N GLY A 290 0.67 6.77 10.80
CA GLY A 290 0.72 7.48 9.52
C GLY A 290 -0.24 6.94 8.47
N ILE A 291 -0.49 7.73 7.43
CA ILE A 291 -1.22 7.33 6.22
C ILE A 291 -0.24 7.26 5.05
N PHE A 292 -0.34 6.20 4.27
CA PHE A 292 0.56 5.87 3.17
C PHE A 292 -0.23 5.59 1.89
N THR A 293 0.45 5.68 0.75
CA THR A 293 -0.08 5.30 -0.56
C THR A 293 0.92 4.43 -1.31
N GLY A 294 0.45 3.38 -1.98
CA GLY A 294 1.22 2.63 -2.97
C GLY A 294 0.65 2.86 -4.36
N PRO A 295 1.13 3.89 -5.10
CA PRO A 295 0.58 4.25 -6.41
C PRO A 295 1.15 3.41 -7.56
N VAL A 296 2.17 2.58 -7.27
CA VAL A 296 2.68 1.53 -8.15
C VAL A 296 3.05 0.32 -7.31
N SER A 297 3.06 -0.87 -7.93
CA SER A 297 3.46 -2.10 -7.26
C SER A 297 4.87 -1.97 -6.66
N GLY A 298 5.01 -2.37 -5.39
CA GLY A 298 6.26 -2.29 -4.65
C GLY A 298 6.64 -0.89 -4.15
N GLN A 299 5.80 0.13 -4.31
CA GLN A 299 6.06 1.46 -3.75
C GLN A 299 5.16 1.75 -2.53
N LEU A 300 5.70 2.45 -1.53
CA LEU A 300 4.98 2.87 -0.34
C LEU A 300 5.41 4.27 0.12
N ILE A 301 4.66 5.29 -0.26
CA ILE A 301 4.96 6.69 0.04
C ILE A 301 4.16 7.12 1.27
N GLN A 302 4.81 7.73 2.26
CA GLN A 302 4.11 8.31 3.40
C GLN A 302 3.48 9.65 3.00
N LEU A 303 2.17 9.80 3.23
CA LEU A 303 1.42 11.00 2.92
C LEU A 303 1.32 11.95 4.11
N ALA A 304 1.17 11.42 5.32
CA ALA A 304 1.22 12.20 6.56
C ALA A 304 1.58 11.32 7.77
N ALA A 305 2.28 11.90 8.74
CA ALA A 305 2.39 11.38 10.10
C ALA A 305 1.16 11.79 10.93
N LEU A 306 0.61 10.86 11.72
CA LEU A 306 -0.64 11.05 12.47
C LEU A 306 -0.43 11.07 14.00
N GLY A 307 0.72 10.60 14.49
CA GLY A 307 1.05 10.55 15.91
C GLY A 307 1.12 11.92 16.61
N ASP A 308 1.09 13.03 15.86
CA ASP A 308 1.13 14.40 16.38
C ASP A 308 -0.25 15.08 16.45
N ALA A 309 -1.31 14.42 15.97
CA ALA A 309 -2.63 15.05 15.80
C ALA A 309 -3.28 15.48 17.13
N GLU A 310 -2.88 14.92 18.27
CA GLU A 310 -3.38 15.34 19.59
C GLU A 310 -2.95 16.76 20.00
N ALA A 311 -1.88 17.33 19.41
CA ALA A 311 -1.46 18.70 19.69
C ALA A 311 -2.18 19.75 18.82
N ALA A 312 -2.80 19.34 17.71
CA ALA A 312 -3.49 20.21 16.77
C ALA A 312 -5.00 20.26 17.00
N GLY A 313 -5.42 20.37 18.27
CA GLY A 313 -6.65 21.05 18.65
C GLY A 313 -7.97 20.41 18.19
N SER A 314 -8.64 19.84 19.18
CA SER A 314 -10.09 20.04 19.41
C SER A 314 -10.42 21.54 19.47
N GLY A 315 -10.31 22.22 18.35
CA GLY A 315 -10.83 23.53 18.09
C GLY A 315 -11.94 23.34 17.09
N ALA A 316 -13.19 23.48 17.55
CA ALA A 316 -14.29 23.83 16.69
C ALA A 316 -13.93 25.15 15.99
N ALA A 317 -13.19 25.06 14.89
CA ALA A 317 -12.88 26.19 14.03
C ALA A 317 -14.16 26.48 13.27
N ALA A 318 -14.75 27.63 13.59
CA ALA A 318 -15.89 28.18 12.90
C ALA A 318 -15.70 28.07 11.38
N SER A 319 -16.67 27.45 10.74
CA SER A 319 -16.88 27.39 9.30
C SER A 319 -16.65 28.79 8.72
N THR A 320 -15.48 29.00 8.11
CA THR A 320 -15.29 30.12 7.20
C THR A 320 -15.81 29.63 5.86
N PRO A 321 -16.80 30.29 5.24
CA PRO A 321 -17.36 29.82 3.99
C PRO A 321 -16.27 29.78 2.94
N ILE A 322 -16.04 28.60 2.35
CA ILE A 322 -15.27 28.46 1.12
C ILE A 322 -16.01 29.29 0.08
N ALA A 323 -15.32 30.23 -0.56
CA ALA A 323 -15.87 31.00 -1.66
C ALA A 323 -16.34 30.05 -2.75
N ALA A 324 -17.59 30.21 -3.18
CA ALA A 324 -18.25 29.42 -4.20
C ALA A 324 -17.32 29.15 -5.39
N LEU A 325 -17.18 27.87 -5.74
CA LEU A 325 -16.57 27.42 -6.98
C LEU A 325 -17.31 28.08 -8.15
N ASP A 326 -16.53 28.71 -9.03
CA ASP A 326 -17.01 29.30 -10.26
C ASP A 326 -17.40 28.14 -11.20
N GLU A 327 -18.70 27.97 -11.46
CA GLU A 327 -19.25 27.02 -12.45
C GLU A 327 -18.89 27.49 -13.87
N GLY A 328 -17.61 27.40 -14.22
CA GLY A 328 -17.12 27.62 -15.55
C GLY A 328 -16.89 26.31 -16.26
N THR A 329 -17.86 25.87 -17.07
CA THR A 329 -17.73 25.13 -18.36
C THR A 329 -18.69 23.94 -18.46
N SER A 330 -19.92 24.18 -18.94
CA SER A 330 -20.86 23.12 -19.38
C SER A 330 -21.61 23.50 -20.68
N ALA A 331 -20.91 24.18 -21.60
CA ALA A 331 -21.50 24.62 -22.88
C ALA A 331 -20.90 23.94 -24.13
N ALA A 332 -20.01 22.96 -23.97
CA ALA A 332 -19.35 22.27 -25.09
C ALA A 332 -19.88 20.85 -25.40
N ILE A 333 -20.85 20.34 -24.63
CA ILE A 333 -21.16 18.89 -24.58
C ILE A 333 -22.10 18.42 -25.70
N THR A 334 -22.91 19.30 -26.31
CA THR A 334 -23.99 18.85 -27.20
C THR A 334 -23.54 18.36 -28.59
N ASP A 335 -22.40 18.83 -29.12
CA ASP A 335 -21.83 18.33 -30.39
C ASP A 335 -20.89 17.14 -30.18
N ALA A 336 -20.33 16.96 -28.97
CA ALA A 336 -19.38 15.89 -28.66
C ALA A 336 -20.03 14.49 -28.62
N CYS A 337 -21.32 14.39 -28.28
CA CYS A 337 -21.96 13.10 -28.04
C CYS A 337 -22.33 12.30 -29.31
N VAL A 338 -22.37 12.94 -30.49
CA VAL A 338 -22.68 12.24 -31.75
C VAL A 338 -21.54 11.29 -32.13
N ASP A 339 -20.30 11.75 -32.08
CA ASP A 339 -19.11 10.94 -32.41
C ASP A 339 -18.85 9.87 -31.32
N VAL A 340 -19.21 10.18 -30.07
CA VAL A 340 -19.14 9.24 -28.94
C VAL A 340 -20.07 8.04 -29.13
N THR A 341 -21.28 8.24 -29.65
CA THR A 341 -22.27 7.16 -29.84
C THR A 341 -21.74 6.05 -30.76
N GLN A 342 -21.16 6.44 -31.91
CA GLN A 342 -20.66 5.47 -32.88
C GLN A 342 -19.43 4.73 -32.37
N TRP A 343 -18.52 5.44 -31.70
CA TRP A 343 -17.33 4.83 -31.11
C TRP A 343 -17.72 3.86 -30.00
N LEU A 344 -18.62 4.25 -29.08
CA LEU A 344 -19.12 3.41 -27.99
C LEU A 344 -19.72 2.09 -28.47
N ALA A 345 -20.51 2.11 -29.55
CA ALA A 345 -21.12 0.90 -30.09
C ALA A 345 -20.08 -0.13 -30.55
N LYS A 346 -19.01 0.33 -31.24
CA LYS A 346 -17.92 -0.55 -31.68
C LYS A 346 -17.07 -1.03 -30.51
N THR A 347 -16.79 -0.14 -29.55
CA THR A 347 -16.05 -0.46 -28.33
C THR A 347 -16.76 -1.56 -27.52
N ARG A 348 -18.08 -1.44 -27.32
CA ARG A 348 -18.89 -2.47 -26.64
C ARG A 348 -18.88 -3.81 -27.38
N GLU A 349 -18.97 -3.80 -28.71
CA GLU A 349 -18.85 -5.04 -29.50
C GLU A 349 -17.52 -5.75 -29.25
N ARG A 350 -16.42 -5.00 -29.14
CA ARG A 350 -15.09 -5.56 -28.83
C ARG A 350 -15.01 -6.11 -27.40
N ILE A 351 -15.55 -5.39 -26.42
CA ILE A 351 -15.62 -5.85 -25.02
C ILE A 351 -16.41 -7.15 -24.93
N THR A 352 -17.62 -7.18 -25.48
CA THR A 352 -18.45 -8.41 -25.50
C THR A 352 -17.71 -9.55 -26.21
N ARG A 353 -16.98 -9.28 -27.29
CA ARG A 353 -16.18 -10.32 -27.96
C ARG A 353 -15.02 -10.82 -27.09
N ALA A 354 -14.36 -9.94 -26.34
CA ALA A 354 -13.29 -10.29 -25.40
C ALA A 354 -13.80 -11.16 -24.25
N GLU A 355 -14.96 -10.83 -23.68
CA GLU A 355 -15.58 -11.57 -22.57
C GLU A 355 -16.03 -12.97 -22.98
N ASN A 356 -16.55 -13.13 -24.21
CA ASN A 356 -16.96 -14.43 -24.74
C ASN A 356 -15.78 -15.40 -25.02
N LEU A 357 -14.54 -14.95 -24.85
CA LEU A 357 -13.32 -15.78 -24.97
C LEU A 357 -12.83 -16.31 -23.62
N SER A 358 -13.63 -16.19 -22.55
CA SER A 358 -13.29 -16.61 -21.19
C SER A 358 -12.58 -17.96 -21.15
N VAL A 359 -11.47 -18.00 -20.41
CA VAL A 359 -10.66 -19.21 -20.19
C VAL A 359 -11.33 -20.13 -19.15
N GLU A 360 -12.30 -19.63 -18.38
CA GLU A 360 -13.03 -20.39 -17.35
C GLU A 360 -14.02 -21.41 -17.93
N ASP A 361 -14.63 -21.10 -19.08
CA ASP A 361 -15.55 -22.02 -19.78
C ASP A 361 -14.82 -23.11 -20.58
N ALA A 362 -13.50 -23.00 -20.68
CA ALA A 362 -12.67 -23.90 -21.45
C ALA A 362 -11.95 -24.87 -20.51
N SER A 363 -12.38 -26.13 -20.49
CA SER A 363 -11.54 -27.23 -19.99
C SER A 363 -10.20 -27.18 -20.74
N LEU A 364 -9.15 -26.61 -20.14
CA LEU A 364 -7.83 -26.29 -20.74
C LEU A 364 -7.79 -26.59 -22.24
N PRO A 365 -8.32 -25.67 -23.06
CA PRO A 365 -8.61 -26.01 -24.44
C PRO A 365 -7.28 -26.32 -25.13
N SER A 366 -7.31 -27.17 -26.15
CA SER A 366 -6.12 -27.51 -26.92
C SER A 366 -5.31 -26.25 -27.26
N VAL A 367 -3.98 -26.34 -27.29
CA VAL A 367 -3.06 -25.22 -27.62
C VAL A 367 -3.53 -24.40 -28.83
N GLU A 368 -4.14 -25.05 -29.83
CA GLU A 368 -4.74 -24.42 -31.00
C GLU A 368 -5.84 -23.40 -30.67
N SER A 369 -6.69 -23.67 -29.68
CA SER A 369 -7.75 -22.77 -29.21
C SER A 369 -7.18 -21.57 -28.46
N LEU A 370 -6.17 -21.78 -27.60
CA LEU A 370 -5.49 -20.68 -26.91
C LEU A 370 -4.77 -19.77 -27.92
N THR A 371 -4.11 -20.36 -28.93
CA THR A 371 -3.47 -19.59 -30.01
C THR A 371 -4.50 -18.74 -30.78
N ASN A 372 -5.71 -19.28 -30.98
CA ASN A 372 -6.81 -18.52 -31.57
C ASN A 372 -7.29 -17.38 -30.63
N HIS A 373 -7.39 -17.60 -29.32
CA HIS A 373 -7.76 -16.54 -28.37
C HIS A 373 -6.71 -15.42 -28.34
N LEU A 374 -5.41 -15.77 -28.29
CA LEU A 374 -4.30 -14.83 -28.39
C LEU A 374 -4.43 -13.94 -29.64
N THR A 375 -4.68 -14.56 -30.80
CA THR A 375 -4.87 -13.84 -32.06
C THR A 375 -6.05 -12.88 -31.97
N VAL A 376 -7.18 -13.34 -31.44
CA VAL A 376 -8.39 -12.50 -31.33
C VAL A 376 -8.18 -11.32 -30.37
N TYR A 377 -7.53 -11.51 -29.21
CA TYR A 377 -7.23 -10.39 -28.30
C TYR A 377 -6.29 -9.37 -28.93
N THR A 378 -5.25 -9.83 -29.63
CA THR A 378 -4.32 -8.97 -30.37
C THR A 378 -5.05 -8.16 -31.45
N ASP A 379 -5.88 -8.83 -32.27
CA ASP A 379 -6.69 -8.19 -33.31
C ASP A 379 -7.66 -7.15 -32.72
N LEU A 380 -8.27 -7.43 -31.56
CA LEU A 380 -9.16 -6.51 -30.87
C LEU A 380 -8.41 -5.27 -30.37
N ALA A 381 -7.23 -5.44 -29.78
CA ALA A 381 -6.39 -4.34 -29.31
C ALA A 381 -5.95 -3.44 -30.47
N GLU A 382 -5.47 -4.02 -31.58
CA GLU A 382 -5.11 -3.29 -32.79
C GLU A 382 -6.32 -2.56 -33.39
N ALA A 383 -7.47 -3.23 -33.47
CA ALA A 383 -8.70 -2.65 -33.99
C ALA A 383 -9.24 -1.52 -33.10
N GLN A 384 -8.97 -1.56 -31.79
CA GLN A 384 -9.31 -0.47 -30.87
C GLN A 384 -8.44 0.75 -31.18
N LEU A 385 -7.11 0.60 -31.21
CA LEU A 385 -6.17 1.70 -31.48
C LEU A 385 -6.27 2.28 -32.89
N ALA A 386 -6.71 1.49 -33.88
CA ALA A 386 -6.93 1.95 -35.24
C ALA A 386 -8.20 2.81 -35.37
N GLU A 387 -9.15 2.69 -34.44
CA GLU A 387 -10.35 3.52 -34.39
C GLU A 387 -9.98 4.87 -33.76
N GLN A 388 -10.32 5.98 -34.42
CA GLN A 388 -10.07 7.30 -33.85
C GLN A 388 -11.10 7.59 -32.76
N ALA A 389 -10.71 7.39 -31.51
CA ALA A 389 -11.53 7.81 -30.38
C ALA A 389 -11.75 9.33 -30.39
N PRO A 390 -12.94 9.80 -29.98
CA PRO A 390 -13.14 11.20 -29.67
C PRO A 390 -12.05 11.68 -28.69
N PRO A 391 -11.54 12.93 -28.82
CA PRO A 391 -10.43 13.40 -27.97
C PRO A 391 -10.66 13.25 -26.47
N ALA A 392 -11.91 13.39 -26.02
CA ALA A 392 -12.31 13.19 -24.63
C ALA A 392 -12.11 11.75 -24.14
N LEU A 393 -12.20 10.76 -25.04
CA LEU A 393 -12.16 9.33 -24.75
C LEU A 393 -10.81 8.67 -25.10
N ALA A 394 -9.82 9.44 -25.54
CA ALA A 394 -8.52 8.91 -25.94
C ALA A 394 -7.77 8.19 -24.80
N GLY A 395 -8.08 8.49 -23.52
CA GLY A 395 -7.56 7.77 -22.37
C GLY A 395 -8.15 6.36 -22.27
N ILE A 396 -9.49 6.27 -22.27
CA ILE A 396 -10.23 5.01 -22.19
C ILE A 396 -9.92 4.11 -23.39
N ASP A 397 -9.76 4.69 -24.59
CA ASP A 397 -9.36 3.96 -25.80
C ASP A 397 -8.02 3.24 -25.64
N LYS A 398 -7.02 3.94 -25.10
CA LYS A 398 -5.70 3.37 -24.80
C LYS A 398 -5.76 2.36 -23.67
N ALA A 399 -6.51 2.65 -22.61
CA ALA A 399 -6.67 1.74 -21.48
C ALA A 399 -7.31 0.41 -21.93
N LEU A 400 -8.35 0.46 -22.77
CA LEU A 400 -8.97 -0.74 -23.32
C LEU A 400 -8.01 -1.53 -24.22
N ALA A 401 -7.26 -0.87 -25.09
CA ALA A 401 -6.27 -1.54 -25.91
C ALA A 401 -5.16 -2.20 -25.06
N ALA A 402 -4.71 -1.53 -24.00
CA ALA A 402 -3.75 -2.08 -23.06
C ALA A 402 -4.31 -3.31 -22.33
N THR A 403 -5.56 -3.26 -21.86
CA THR A 403 -6.24 -4.40 -21.24
C THR A 403 -6.39 -5.59 -22.20
N LEU A 404 -6.74 -5.34 -23.47
CA LEU A 404 -6.82 -6.39 -24.49
C LEU A 404 -5.44 -7.00 -24.80
N ASN A 405 -4.37 -6.20 -24.80
CA ASN A 405 -3.00 -6.70 -24.90
C ASN A 405 -2.57 -7.49 -23.66
N ALA A 406 -3.01 -7.10 -22.45
CA ALA A 406 -2.75 -7.86 -21.23
C ALA A 406 -3.40 -9.25 -21.28
N TYR A 407 -4.63 -9.34 -21.80
CA TYR A 407 -5.25 -10.64 -22.11
C TYR A 407 -4.44 -11.46 -23.11
N ALA A 408 -3.96 -10.84 -24.19
CA ALA A 408 -3.10 -11.50 -25.16
C ALA A 408 -1.83 -12.05 -24.50
N GLY A 409 -1.10 -11.22 -23.75
CA GLY A 409 0.13 -11.61 -23.04
C GLY A 409 -0.10 -12.74 -22.03
N ALA A 410 -1.20 -12.67 -21.27
CA ALA A 410 -1.59 -13.76 -20.37
C ALA A 410 -1.83 -15.08 -21.11
N VAL A 411 -2.52 -15.04 -22.25
CA VAL A 411 -2.76 -16.23 -23.09
C VAL A 411 -1.46 -16.77 -23.69
N GLU A 412 -0.56 -15.90 -24.14
CA GLU A 412 0.77 -16.27 -24.62
C GLU A 412 1.58 -16.98 -23.53
N GLN A 413 1.62 -16.41 -22.31
CA GLN A 413 2.32 -17.01 -21.18
C GLN A 413 1.82 -18.42 -20.86
N ILE A 414 0.50 -18.64 -20.88
CA ILE A 414 -0.11 -19.96 -20.68
C ILE A 414 0.29 -20.96 -21.77
N ILE A 415 0.33 -20.52 -23.04
CA ILE A 415 0.75 -21.36 -24.17
C ILE A 415 2.22 -21.78 -23.98
N GLU A 416 3.07 -20.83 -23.60
CA GLU A 416 4.50 -21.03 -23.40
C GLU A 416 4.83 -21.81 -22.12
N ALA A 417 3.91 -21.94 -21.18
CA ALA A 417 4.15 -22.70 -19.93
C ALA A 417 4.60 -24.15 -20.18
N ASN A 418 4.32 -24.74 -21.36
CA ASN A 418 4.78 -26.07 -21.74
C ASN A 418 6.16 -26.12 -22.40
N GLU A 419 6.85 -24.99 -22.54
CA GLU A 419 8.19 -24.95 -23.15
C GLU A 419 9.24 -25.64 -22.26
N PRO A 420 10.22 -26.35 -22.86
CA PRO A 420 11.28 -26.99 -22.10
C PRO A 420 12.08 -25.98 -21.26
N GLY A 421 12.11 -26.18 -19.95
CA GLY A 421 12.91 -25.36 -19.02
C GLY A 421 12.13 -24.32 -18.23
N LYS A 422 10.83 -24.15 -18.48
CA LYS A 422 9.95 -23.33 -17.64
C LYS A 422 9.30 -24.15 -16.51
N ASP A 423 9.00 -23.50 -15.40
CA ASP A 423 8.17 -24.09 -14.34
C ASP A 423 6.70 -23.93 -14.73
N VAL A 424 6.13 -25.02 -15.26
CA VAL A 424 4.74 -25.04 -15.75
C VAL A 424 3.74 -24.56 -14.70
N ALA A 425 3.95 -24.89 -13.42
CA ALA A 425 2.99 -24.52 -12.38
C ALA A 425 3.03 -23.02 -12.11
N LEU A 426 4.22 -22.43 -12.06
CA LEU A 426 4.41 -20.99 -11.84
C LEU A 426 3.85 -20.18 -13.01
N GLU A 427 4.23 -20.52 -14.24
CA GLU A 427 3.80 -19.79 -15.45
C GLU A 427 2.28 -19.83 -15.64
N LEU A 428 1.64 -20.96 -15.29
CA LEU A 428 0.19 -21.06 -15.31
C LEU A 428 -0.47 -20.16 -14.26
N VAL A 429 0.10 -20.09 -13.05
CA VAL A 429 -0.44 -19.23 -11.98
C VAL A 429 -0.29 -17.75 -12.34
N GLU A 430 0.89 -17.34 -12.80
CA GLU A 430 1.15 -15.95 -13.19
C GLU A 430 0.30 -15.53 -14.39
N GLY A 431 0.18 -16.40 -15.41
CA GLY A 431 -0.70 -16.16 -16.55
C GLY A 431 -2.16 -16.05 -16.15
N MET A 432 -2.64 -16.87 -15.19
CA MET A 432 -4.01 -16.77 -14.66
C MET A 432 -4.24 -15.50 -13.85
N ASN A 433 -3.29 -15.09 -13.02
CA ASN A 433 -3.42 -13.84 -12.27
C ASN A 433 -3.49 -12.66 -13.22
N THR A 434 -2.59 -12.58 -14.19
CA THR A 434 -2.60 -11.52 -15.23
C THR A 434 -3.92 -11.52 -16.02
N PHE A 435 -4.45 -12.69 -16.38
CA PHE A 435 -5.73 -12.82 -17.07
C PHE A 435 -6.90 -12.28 -16.21
N ASN A 436 -6.91 -12.63 -14.91
CA ASN A 436 -7.95 -12.19 -13.98
C ASN A 436 -7.90 -10.68 -13.72
N ASP A 437 -6.70 -10.12 -13.59
CA ASP A 437 -6.48 -8.68 -13.41
C ASP A 437 -6.95 -7.89 -14.64
N ALA A 438 -6.64 -8.39 -15.85
CA ALA A 438 -7.16 -7.82 -17.09
C ALA A 438 -8.71 -7.85 -17.11
N GLY A 439 -9.33 -8.90 -16.57
CA GLY A 439 -10.80 -8.99 -16.47
C GLY A 439 -11.45 -8.15 -15.40
N LEU A 440 -10.75 -7.82 -14.32
CA LEU A 440 -11.19 -6.77 -13.39
C LEU A 440 -11.13 -5.40 -14.09
N ARG A 441 -10.00 -5.10 -14.76
CA ARG A 441 -9.80 -3.83 -15.46
C ARG A 441 -10.80 -3.62 -16.60
N LEU A 442 -11.15 -4.67 -17.35
CA LEU A 442 -12.15 -4.60 -18.42
C LEU A 442 -13.53 -4.17 -17.88
N ARG A 443 -13.95 -4.71 -16.73
CA ARG A 443 -15.23 -4.35 -16.08
C ARG A 443 -15.25 -2.91 -15.57
N GLU A 444 -14.12 -2.40 -15.08
CA GLU A 444 -13.98 -0.98 -14.71
C GLU A 444 -14.17 -0.07 -15.94
N ILE A 445 -13.51 -0.41 -17.05
CA ILE A 445 -13.65 0.32 -18.32
C ILE A 445 -15.10 0.28 -18.81
N GLU A 446 -15.77 -0.87 -18.74
CA GLU A 446 -17.18 -0.97 -19.13
C GLU A 446 -18.08 -0.06 -18.29
N THR A 447 -17.88 -0.03 -16.97
CA THR A 447 -18.62 0.86 -16.05
C THR A 447 -18.41 2.34 -16.38
N GLU A 448 -17.17 2.72 -16.72
CA GLU A 448 -16.86 4.09 -17.16
C GLU A 448 -17.55 4.42 -18.49
N LEU A 449 -17.54 3.50 -19.45
CA LEU A 449 -18.24 3.65 -20.73
C LEU A 449 -19.77 3.76 -20.56
N GLU A 450 -20.36 3.04 -19.61
CA GLU A 450 -21.78 3.16 -19.25
C GLU A 450 -22.11 4.54 -18.69
N THR A 451 -21.24 5.08 -17.83
CA THR A 451 -21.39 6.43 -17.25
C THR A 451 -21.39 7.48 -18.36
N ILE A 452 -20.42 7.39 -19.28
CA ILE A 452 -20.28 8.30 -20.42
C ILE A 452 -21.47 8.20 -21.36
N ALA A 453 -21.95 6.98 -21.60
CA ALA A 453 -23.13 6.75 -22.43
C ALA A 453 -24.37 7.42 -21.81
N ALA A 454 -24.56 7.30 -20.50
CA ALA A 454 -25.66 7.94 -19.77
C ALA A 454 -25.58 9.47 -19.85
N GLU A 455 -24.39 10.06 -19.68
CA GLU A 455 -24.16 11.50 -19.83
C GLU A 455 -24.49 12.01 -21.24
N CYS A 456 -24.19 11.20 -22.26
CA CYS A 456 -24.50 11.51 -23.65
C CYS A 456 -25.94 11.17 -24.07
N GLY A 457 -26.77 10.63 -23.17
CA GLY A 457 -28.14 10.22 -23.48
C GLY A 457 -28.23 9.03 -24.44
N VAL A 458 -27.17 8.22 -24.50
CA VAL A 458 -27.06 7.01 -25.31
C VAL A 458 -27.32 5.83 -24.38
N ALA A 459 -28.52 5.25 -24.47
CA ALA A 459 -28.87 4.03 -23.73
C ALA A 459 -28.28 2.79 -24.40
#